data_AF-A0A7X1U123-F1
#
_entry.id   AF-A0A7X1U123-F1
#
_cell.length_a   1.000
_cell.length_b   1.000
_cell.length_c   1.000
_cell.angle_alpha   90.00
_cell.angle_beta   90.00
_cell.angle_gamma   90.00
#
_symmetry.space_group_name_H-M   'P 1'
#
loop_
_entity.id
_entity.type
_entity.pdbx_description
1 polymer ?
#
loop_
_entity_poly.entity_id
_entity_poly.type
_entity_poly.pdbx_seq_one_letter_code
_entity_poly.pdbx_strand_id
1 'polypeptide(L)' 'MKITYDPEADALYIELRKAEASNSIDVEEGVVVDLDGDGHVIGIEVLDASVRLTDDELKKLSYENLVLGKKAALSLP' A
#
# COMPACT_ATOMS: atom_id res chain seq x y z
N MET A 1 1.07 -8.63 -5.17
CA MET A 1 1.18 -7.39 -4.40
C MET A 1 2.61 -6.91 -4.42
N LYS A 2 2.80 -5.60 -4.60
CA LYS A 2 4.09 -4.92 -4.49
C LYS A 2 3.87 -3.72 -3.58
N ILE A 3 4.73 -3.55 -2.59
CA ILE A 3 4.70 -2.40 -1.69
C ILE A 3 5.95 -1.58 -1.96
N THR A 4 5.77 -0.29 -2.19
CA THR A 4 6.87 0.64 -2.49
C THR A 4 6.74 1.84 -1.57
N TYR A 5 7.79 2.14 -0.81
CA TYR A 5 7.91 3.39 -0.09
C TYR A 5 8.97 4.24 -0.78
N ASP A 6 8.59 5.44 -1.18
CA ASP A 6 9.49 6.46 -1.74
C ASP A 6 9.74 7.53 -0.67
N PRO A 7 10.95 7.56 -0.07
CA PRO A 7 11.28 8.54 0.96
C PRO A 7 11.48 9.97 0.40
N GLU A 8 11.73 10.14 -0.91
CA GLU A 8 11.85 11.47 -1.51
C GLU A 8 10.48 12.12 -1.67
N ALA A 9 9.47 11.33 -2.03
CA ALA A 9 8.08 11.76 -2.11
C ALA A 9 7.31 11.65 -0.78
N ASP A 10 7.90 11.00 0.23
CA ASP A 10 7.25 10.56 1.47
C ASP A 10 5.91 9.84 1.21
N ALA A 11 5.94 8.88 0.28
CA ALA A 11 4.75 8.21 -0.23
C ALA A 11 4.88 6.68 -0.15
N LEU A 12 3.85 6.03 0.39
CA LEU A 12 3.70 4.59 0.39
C LEU A 12 2.63 4.19 -0.64
N TYR A 13 3.02 3.33 -1.58
CA TYR A 13 2.10 2.72 -2.53
C TYR A 13 2.01 1.21 -2.32
N ILE A 14 0.78 0.71 -2.19
CA ILE A 14 0.47 -0.72 -2.13
C ILE A 14 -0.23 -1.11 -3.43
N GLU A 15 0.51 -1.68 -4.37
CA GLU A 15 -0.05 -2.32 -5.57
C GLU A 15 -0.66 -3.66 -5.16
N LEU A 16 -1.99 -3.77 -5.25
CA LEU A 16 -2.72 -4.99 -4.92
C LEU A 16 -2.69 -5.99 -6.08
N ARG A 17 -2.94 -5.49 -7.30
CA ARG A 17 -2.89 -6.25 -8.55
C ARG A 17 -2.31 -5.40 -9.67
N LYS A 18 -1.59 -6.03 -10.60
CA LYS A 18 -1.04 -5.36 -11.76
C LYS A 18 -2.14 -5.11 -12.80
N ALA A 19 -2.55 -3.86 -12.94
CA ALA A 19 -3.52 -3.38 -13.91
C ALA A 19 -3.30 -1.87 -14.15
N GLU A 20 -3.92 -1.33 -15.19
CA GLU A 20 -3.90 0.13 -15.42
C GLU A 20 -4.96 0.81 -14.55
N ALA A 21 -4.56 1.88 -13.86
CA ALA A 21 -5.47 2.76 -13.15
C ALA A 21 -6.25 3.59 -14.17
N SER A 22 -7.57 3.65 -14.02
CA SER A 22 -8.43 4.50 -14.83
C SER A 22 -9.29 5.46 -14.01
N ASN A 23 -9.37 5.24 -12.69
CA ASN A 23 -10.10 6.09 -11.77
C ASN A 23 -9.49 6.00 -10.37
N SER A 24 -9.83 6.95 -9.51
CA SER A 24 -9.40 6.96 -8.11
C SER A 24 -10.51 7.47 -7.19
N ILE A 25 -10.40 7.11 -5.90
CA ILE A 25 -11.27 7.60 -4.83
C ILE A 25 -10.36 8.17 -3.72
N ASP A 26 -10.54 9.46 -3.42
CA ASP A 26 -9.95 10.07 -2.23
C ASP A 26 -10.74 9.60 -1.01
N VAL A 27 -10.07 8.87 -0.11
CA VAL A 27 -10.66 8.40 1.15
C VAL A 27 -10.57 9.49 2.20
N GLU A 28 -9.42 10.16 2.24
CA GLU A 28 -9.14 11.38 2.99
C GLU A 28 -7.98 12.13 2.32
N GLU A 29 -7.62 13.31 2.84
CA GLU A 29 -6.48 14.06 2.32
C GLU A 29 -5.18 13.23 2.42
N GLY A 30 -4.56 12.99 1.26
CA GLY A 30 -3.33 12.20 1.15
C GLY A 30 -3.52 10.68 1.18
N VAL A 31 -4.76 10.17 1.13
CA VAL A 31 -5.02 8.72 1.01
C VAL A 31 -5.97 8.44 -0.14
N VAL A 32 -5.47 7.73 -1.14
CA VAL A 32 -6.17 7.49 -2.41
C VAL A 32 -6.26 5.99 -2.71
N VAL A 33 -7.40 5.56 -3.23
CA VAL A 33 -7.61 4.20 -3.72
C VAL A 33 -7.72 4.22 -5.24
N ASP A 34 -6.83 3.50 -5.92
CA ASP A 34 -6.84 3.37 -7.38
C ASP A 34 -7.76 2.24 -7.84
N LEU A 35 -8.49 2.48 -8.92
CA LEU A 35 -9.43 1.55 -9.55
C LEU A 35 -9.08 1.30 -11.02
N ASP A 36 -9.37 0.08 -11.50
CA ASP A 36 -9.32 -0.24 -12.94
C ASP A 36 -10.59 0.23 -13.67
N GLY A 37 -10.64 -0.03 -14.98
CA GLY A 37 -11.75 0.35 -15.86
C GLY A 37 -13.10 -0.26 -15.49
N ASP A 38 -13.10 -1.36 -14.74
CA ASP A 38 -14.30 -2.04 -14.26
C ASP A 38 -14.66 -1.59 -12.81
N GLY A 39 -13.88 -0.67 -12.23
CA GLY A 39 -14.12 -0.12 -10.91
C GLY A 39 -13.62 -0.99 -9.76
N HIS A 40 -12.79 -2.01 -9.98
CA HIS A 40 -12.20 -2.76 -8.88
C HIS A 40 -10.86 -2.18 -8.41
N VAL A 41 -10.62 -2.27 -7.12
CA VAL A 41 -9.42 -1.74 -6.46
C VAL A 41 -8.16 -2.42 -6.99
N ILE A 42 -7.14 -1.60 -7.31
CA ILE A 42 -5.84 -2.08 -7.82
C ILE A 42 -4.67 -1.61 -6.99
N GLY A 43 -4.83 -0.49 -6.28
CA GLY A 43 -3.77 0.06 -5.45
C GLY A 43 -4.29 1.02 -4.39
N ILE A 44 -3.42 1.35 -3.45
CA ILE A 44 -3.65 2.34 -2.41
C ILE A 44 -2.40 3.21 -2.30
N GLU A 45 -2.57 4.52 -2.35
CA GLU A 45 -1.55 5.52 -2.10
C GLU A 45 -1.77 6.18 -0.73
N VAL A 46 -0.68 6.36 0.01
CA VAL A 46 -0.63 7.09 1.27
C VAL A 46 0.52 8.08 1.20
N LEU A 47 0.22 9.36 1.14
CA LEU A 47 1.18 10.46 1.24
C LEU A 47 1.54 10.75 2.70
N ASP A 48 2.56 11.59 2.92
CA ASP A 48 3.24 11.84 4.21
C ASP A 48 3.30 10.58 5.09
N ALA A 49 3.76 9.49 4.48
CA ALA A 49 3.70 8.18 5.10
C ALA A 49 4.53 8.13 6.39
N SER A 50 5.63 8.89 6.47
CA SER A 50 6.46 9.06 7.67
C SER A 50 5.75 9.76 8.84
N VAL A 51 4.68 10.52 8.57
CA VAL A 51 3.85 11.17 9.60
C VAL A 51 2.70 10.28 10.03
N ARG A 52 2.15 9.49 9.09
CA ARG A 52 0.99 8.62 9.32
C ARG A 52 1.38 7.26 9.91
N LEU A 53 2.60 6.80 9.67
CA LEU A 53 3.12 5.50 10.09
C LEU A 53 4.36 5.69 10.97
N THR A 54 4.53 4.78 11.92
CA THR A 54 5.75 4.74 12.74
C THR A 54 6.94 4.21 11.95
N ASP A 55 8.14 4.57 12.39
CA ASP A 55 9.41 4.00 11.91
C ASP A 55 9.39 2.47 11.84
N ASP A 56 8.81 1.82 12.85
CA ASP A 56 8.73 0.36 12.92
C ASP A 56 7.77 -0.21 11.87
N GLU A 57 6.66 0.48 11.58
CA GLU A 57 5.70 0.08 10.54
C GLU A 57 6.28 0.27 9.14
N LEU A 58 7.08 1.31 8.91
CA LEU A 58 7.77 1.52 7.64
C LEU A 58 8.93 0.54 7.42
N LYS A 59 9.56 0.03 8.50
CA LYS A 59 10.69 -0.92 8.44
C LYS A 59 10.26 -2.39 8.52
N LYS A 60 8.98 -2.68 8.74
CA LYS A 60 8.51 -4.07 8.91
C LYS A 60 7.23 -4.32 8.15
N LEU A 61 7.30 -5.29 7.24
CA LEU A 61 6.12 -5.80 6.57
C LEU A 61 5.70 -7.14 7.19
N SER A 62 4.41 -7.30 7.48
CA SER A 62 3.83 -8.58 7.89
C SER A 62 2.60 -8.93 7.07
N TYR A 63 2.45 -10.21 6.77
CA TYR A 63 1.29 -10.75 6.06
C TYR A 63 0.86 -12.07 6.70
N GLU A 64 -0.45 -12.23 6.84
CA GLU A 64 -1.07 -13.43 7.36
C GLU A 64 -2.07 -14.00 6.36
N ASN A 65 -1.87 -15.26 5.98
CA ASN A 65 -2.84 -16.01 5.23
C ASN A 65 -3.59 -16.95 6.18
N LEU A 66 -4.76 -16.53 6.61
CA LEU A 66 -5.61 -17.27 7.55
C LEU A 66 -6.09 -18.62 6.99
N VAL A 67 -6.21 -18.74 5.65
CA VAL A 67 -6.61 -20.00 5.00
C VAL A 67 -5.49 -21.04 5.09
N LEU A 68 -4.25 -20.60 4.91
CA LEU A 68 -3.07 -21.48 4.94
C LEU A 68 -2.48 -21.64 6.35
N GLY A 69 -2.95 -20.88 7.34
CA GLY A 69 -2.38 -20.84 8.70
C GLY A 69 -0.93 -20.37 8.74
N LYS A 70 -0.45 -19.68 7.69
CA LYS A 70 0.94 -19.23 7.55
C LYS A 70 1.05 -17.74 7.80
N LYS A 71 2.04 -17.35 8.61
CA LYS A 71 2.45 -15.97 8.85
C LYS A 71 3.84 -15.76 8.26
N ALA A 72 4.04 -14.62 7.61
CA ALA A 72 5.34 -14.17 7.14
C ALA A 72 5.59 -12.74 7.61
N ALA A 73 6.81 -12.46 8.06
CA ALA A 73 7.26 -11.12 8.38
C ALA A 73 8.64 -10.90 7.75
N LEU A 74 8.85 -9.72 7.21
CA LEU A 74 10.10 -9.30 6.61
C LEU A 74 10.52 -7.96 7.22
N SER A 75 11.76 -7.88 7.68
CA SER A 75 12.40 -6.59 7.95
C SER A 75 12.83 -5.98 6.63
N LEU A 76 12.39 -4.75 6.39
CA LEU A 76 12.77 -3.96 5.23
C LEU A 76 14.12 -3.30 5.49
N PRO A 77 14.94 -3.07 4.44
CA PRO A 77 16.26 -2.48 4.56
C PRO A 77 16.25 -1.05 5.13
#